data_AF-J0KPM7-F1
#
_entry.id   AF-J0KPM7-F1
#
_cell.length_a   1.000
_cell.length_b   1.000
_cell.length_c   1.000
_cell.angle_alpha   90.00
_cell.angle_beta   90.00
_cell.angle_gamma   90.00
#
_symmetry.space_group_name_H-M   'P 1'
#
loop_
_entity.id
_entity.type
_entity.pdbx_description
1 polymer ?
#
loop_
_entity_poly.entity_id
_entity_poly.type
_entity_poly.pdbx_seq_one_letter_code
_entity_poly.pdbx_strand_id
1 'polypeptide(L)'
;MMGPVRNGGALKLLSGGLLAGLCGVLVHWVHVHWHQVPVGGGLVVVGLPGAFALTGFLELLTGHPFLSLASKWDDLAGWQRGLLGTLVAALAFGVALCALVLFG
;
A
#
# COMPACT_ATOMS: atom_id res chain seq x y z
N MET A 1 -22.24 1.44 -13.68
CA MET A 1 -21.06 0.81 -14.31
C MET A 1 -19.82 1.59 -13.90
N MET A 2 -18.86 0.96 -13.21
CA MET A 2 -17.59 1.60 -12.84
C MET A 2 -16.73 1.81 -14.10
N GLY A 3 -16.00 2.94 -14.17
CA GLY A 3 -15.10 3.25 -15.29
C GLY A 3 -13.89 2.30 -15.37
N PRO A 4 -13.22 2.21 -16.53
CA PRO A 4 -12.13 1.24 -16.77
C PRO A 4 -10.97 1.37 -15.76
N VAL A 5 -10.63 2.59 -15.34
CA VAL A 5 -9.60 2.83 -14.32
C VAL A 5 -10.01 2.29 -12.94
N ARG A 6 -11.26 2.47 -12.54
CA ARG A 6 -11.76 2.01 -11.24
C ARG A 6 -11.83 0.49 -11.18
N ASN A 7 -12.20 -0.17 -12.28
CA ASN A 7 -12.17 -1.63 -12.38
C ASN A 7 -10.72 -2.17 -12.36
N GLY A 8 -9.80 -1.51 -13.06
CA GLY A 8 -8.37 -1.84 -13.00
C GLY A 8 -7.80 -1.68 -11.60
N GLY A 9 -8.15 -0.59 -10.91
CA GLY A 9 -7.77 -0.33 -9.52
C GLY A 9 -8.33 -1.36 -8.56
N ALA A 10 -9.62 -1.74 -8.70
CA ALA A 10 -10.23 -2.80 -7.92
C ALA A 10 -9.50 -4.14 -8.09
N LEU A 11 -9.14 -4.49 -9.34
CA LEU A 11 -8.40 -5.72 -9.61
C LEU A 11 -7.01 -5.70 -8.96
N LYS A 12 -6.27 -4.58 -9.04
CA LYS A 12 -4.96 -4.41 -8.40
C LYS A 12 -5.05 -4.47 -6.87
N LEU A 13 -6.09 -3.87 -6.29
CA LEU A 13 -6.35 -3.93 -4.86
C LEU A 13 -6.62 -5.37 -4.42
N LEU A 14 -7.47 -6.09 -5.14
CA LEU A 14 -7.81 -7.47 -4.81
C LEU A 14 -6.62 -8.41 -5.00
N SER A 15 -5.91 -8.31 -6.14
CA SER A 15 -4.78 -9.18 -6.43
C SER A 15 -3.58 -8.89 -5.52
N GLY A 16 -3.22 -7.61 -5.35
CA GLY A 16 -2.17 -7.17 -4.45
C GLY A 16 -2.50 -7.48 -3.00
N GLY A 17 -3.74 -7.24 -2.56
CA GLY A 17 -4.19 -7.50 -1.20
C GLY A 17 -4.22 -8.98 -0.87
N LEU A 18 -4.70 -9.82 -1.80
CA LEU A 18 -4.68 -11.27 -1.64
C LEU A 18 -3.25 -11.81 -1.59
N LEU A 19 -2.37 -11.34 -2.47
CA LEU A 19 -0.96 -11.73 -2.46
C LEU A 19 -0.25 -11.27 -1.17
N ALA A 20 -0.49 -10.03 -0.72
CA ALA A 20 0.04 -9.52 0.55
C ALA A 20 -0.44 -10.36 1.75
N GLY A 21 -1.73 -10.71 1.77
CA GLY A 21 -2.30 -11.57 2.80
C GLY A 21 -1.66 -12.96 2.81
N LEU A 22 -1.51 -13.61 1.66
CA LEU A 22 -0.85 -14.91 1.53
C LEU A 22 0.62 -14.84 2.00
N CYS A 23 1.35 -13.83 1.56
CA CYS A 23 2.71 -13.55 2.02
C CYS A 23 2.78 -13.36 3.54
N GLY A 24 1.83 -12.63 4.13
CA GLY A 24 1.74 -12.42 5.57
C GLY A 24 1.49 -13.72 6.34
N VAL A 25 0.57 -14.56 5.86
CA VAL A 25 0.30 -15.88 6.44
C VAL A 25 1.55 -16.77 6.37
N LEU A 26 2.25 -16.78 5.24
CA LEU A 26 3.49 -17.55 5.08
C LEU A 26 4.58 -17.06 6.02
N VAL A 27 4.80 -15.75 6.11
CA VAL A 27 5.78 -15.15 7.05
C VAL A 27 5.43 -15.52 8.49
N HIS A 28 4.15 -15.42 8.87
CA HIS A 28 3.70 -15.80 10.21
C HIS A 28 3.90 -17.29 10.49
N TRP A 29 3.59 -18.16 9.51
CA TRP A 29 3.79 -19.61 9.64
C TRP A 29 5.27 -19.96 9.83
N VAL A 30 6.17 -19.34 9.05
CA VAL A 30 7.63 -19.52 9.17
C VAL A 30 8.10 -19.02 10.54
N HIS A 31 7.61 -17.87 10.99
CA HIS A 31 7.97 -17.32 12.31
C HIS A 31 7.62 -18.30 13.45
N VAL A 32 6.42 -18.90 13.40
CA VAL A 32 5.96 -19.85 14.41
C VAL A 32 6.71 -21.18 14.37
N HIS A 33 7.03 -21.71 13.18
CA HIS A 33 7.58 -23.06 13.04
C HIS A 33 9.11 -23.14 12.96
N TRP A 34 9.77 -22.09 12.47
CA TRP A 34 11.21 -22.10 12.19
C TRP A 34 11.98 -21.10 13.06
N HIS A 35 11.28 -20.24 13.82
CA HIS A 35 11.84 -19.22 14.74
C HIS A 35 12.91 -18.29 14.14
N GLN A 36 13.09 -18.31 12.82
CA GLN A 36 14.07 -17.51 12.09
C GLN A 36 13.38 -16.85 10.91
N VAL A 37 12.94 -15.61 11.13
CA VAL A 37 12.70 -14.67 10.04
C VAL A 37 13.75 -13.59 10.20
N PRO A 38 14.64 -13.36 9.22
CA PRO A 38 15.59 -12.26 9.32
C PRO A 38 14.82 -10.95 9.51
N VAL A 39 15.28 -10.11 10.44
CA VAL A 39 14.68 -8.80 10.73
C VAL A 39 14.51 -8.03 9.41
N GLY A 40 13.28 -7.63 9.10
CA GLY A 40 12.94 -6.93 7.86
C GLY A 40 12.61 -7.81 6.64
N GLY A 41 12.85 -9.13 6.69
CA GLY A 41 12.51 -10.04 5.59
C GLY A 41 11.01 -10.17 5.35
N GLY A 42 10.21 -10.23 6.43
CA GLY A 42 8.75 -10.22 6.34
C GLY A 42 8.18 -8.94 5.74
N LEU A 43 8.80 -7.80 6.07
CA LEU A 43 8.45 -6.47 5.57
C LEU A 43 8.59 -6.37 4.04
N VAL A 44 9.65 -6.93 3.45
CA VAL A 44 9.85 -6.89 1.99
C VAL A 44 8.85 -7.82 1.29
N VAL A 45 8.66 -9.03 1.82
CA VAL A 45 7.79 -10.06 1.23
C VAL A 45 6.32 -9.64 1.23
N VAL A 46 5.85 -8.97 2.29
CA VAL A 46 4.47 -8.47 2.39
C VAL A 46 4.34 -7.06 1.80
N GLY A 47 5.35 -6.22 1.97
CA GLY A 47 5.32 -4.80 1.63
C GLY A 47 5.22 -4.55 0.12
N LEU A 48 5.91 -5.33 -0.72
CA LEU A 48 5.84 -5.16 -2.18
C LEU A 48 4.43 -5.44 -2.74
N PRO A 49 3.80 -6.59 -2.45
CA PRO A 49 2.39 -6.83 -2.79
C PRO A 49 1.44 -5.79 -2.16
N GLY A 50 1.69 -5.40 -0.91
CA GLY A 50 0.89 -4.39 -0.21
C GLY A 50 0.94 -3.03 -0.86
N ALA A 51 2.12 -2.58 -1.30
CA ALA A 51 2.29 -1.34 -2.05
C ALA A 51 1.51 -1.39 -3.38
N PHE A 52 1.55 -2.53 -4.08
CA PHE A 52 0.75 -2.71 -5.30
C PHE A 52 -0.76 -2.62 -5.00
N ALA A 53 -1.23 -3.24 -3.92
CA ALA A 53 -2.62 -3.14 -3.47
C ALA A 53 -3.04 -1.68 -3.19
N LEU A 54 -2.18 -0.92 -2.53
CA LEU A 54 -2.41 0.51 -2.24
C LEU A 54 -2.49 1.36 -3.52
N THR A 55 -1.70 1.05 -4.55
CA THR A 55 -1.87 1.73 -5.85
C THR A 55 -3.26 1.47 -6.44
N GLY A 56 -3.75 0.24 -6.37
CA GLY A 56 -5.09 -0.13 -6.80
C GLY A 56 -6.19 0.56 -5.99
N PHE A 57 -6.00 0.69 -4.68
CA PHE A 57 -6.91 1.42 -3.79
C PHE A 57 -7.01 2.90 -4.19
N LEU A 58 -5.89 3.55 -4.48
CA LEU A 58 -5.87 4.94 -4.93
C LEU A 58 -6.56 5.11 -6.28
N GLU A 59 -6.34 4.21 -7.23
CA GLU A 59 -7.03 4.22 -8.53
C GLU A 59 -8.54 3.99 -8.40
N LEU A 60 -8.97 3.13 -7.46
CA LEU A 60 -10.38 2.87 -7.16
C LEU A 60 -11.09 4.10 -6.57
N LEU A 61 -10.44 4.76 -5.61
CA LEU A 61 -10.96 5.94 -4.92
C LEU A 61 -10.99 7.18 -5.83
N THR A 62 -9.87 7.45 -6.52
CA THR A 62 -9.71 8.69 -7.30
C THR A 62 -10.28 8.58 -8.71
N GLY A 63 -10.45 7.36 -9.25
CA GLY A 63 -10.80 7.15 -10.65
C GLY A 63 -9.71 7.58 -11.64
N HIS A 64 -8.50 7.86 -11.15
CA HIS A 64 -7.36 8.30 -11.96
C HIS A 64 -6.20 7.29 -11.86
N PRO A 65 -5.46 7.05 -12.96
CA PRO A 65 -4.27 6.19 -12.94
C PRO A 65 -3.26 6.68 -11.90
N PHE A 66 -2.62 5.77 -11.17
CA PHE A 66 -1.69 6.12 -10.09
C PHE A 66 -0.57 7.06 -10.58
N LEU A 67 -0.01 6.80 -11.75
CA LEU A 67 1.05 7.63 -12.35
C LEU A 67 0.61 9.06 -12.67
N SER A 68 -0.69 9.30 -12.85
CA SER A 68 -1.24 10.65 -13.09
C SER A 68 -1.53 11.43 -11.81
N LEU A 69 -1.46 10.79 -10.64
CA LEU A 69 -1.71 11.45 -9.36
C LEU A 69 -0.61 12.48 -9.04
N ALA A 70 0.63 12.24 -9.48
CA ALA A 70 1.73 13.18 -9.30
C ALA A 70 1.47 14.53 -10.00
N SER A 71 1.04 14.50 -11.26
CA SER A 71 0.72 15.75 -11.98
C SER A 71 -0.47 16.49 -11.36
N LYS A 72 -1.49 15.75 -10.93
CA LYS A 72 -2.65 16.32 -10.21
C LYS A 72 -2.28 16.91 -8.86
N TRP A 73 -1.28 16.33 -8.20
CA TRP A 73 -0.75 16.85 -6.95
C TRP A 73 -0.03 18.19 -7.16
N ASP A 74 0.70 18.32 -8.27
CA ASP A 74 1.42 19.54 -8.58
C ASP A 74 0.49 20.70 -8.94
N ASP A 75 -0.68 20.41 -9.52
CA ASP A 75 -1.73 21.39 -9.86
C ASP A 75 -2.47 21.96 -8.63
N LEU A 76 -2.30 21.39 -7.44
CA LEU A 76 -2.94 21.88 -6.21
C LEU A 76 -2.33 23.21 -5.74
N ALA A 77 -3.16 24.08 -5.15
CA ALA A 77 -2.67 25.28 -4.48
C ALA A 77 -1.68 24.92 -3.35
N GLY A 78 -0.63 25.74 -3.14
CA GLY A 78 0.45 25.42 -2.21
C GLY A 78 -0.01 25.08 -0.78
N TRP A 79 -1.06 25.75 -0.28
CA TRP A 79 -1.67 25.42 1.02
C TRP A 79 -2.31 24.03 1.06
N GLN A 80 -3.02 23.64 -0.01
CA GLN A 80 -3.65 22.32 -0.11
C GLN A 80 -2.59 21.22 -0.19
N ARG A 81 -1.49 21.46 -0.92
CA ARG A 81 -0.33 20.56 -0.97
C ARG A 81 0.30 20.36 0.41
N GLY A 82 0.44 21.43 1.19
CA GLY A 82 0.96 21.35 2.55
C GLY A 82 0.09 20.49 3.47
N LEU A 83 -1.23 20.73 3.48
CA LEU A 83 -2.16 19.99 4.33
C LEU A 83 -2.26 18.51 3.92
N LEU A 84 -2.50 18.23 2.64
CA LEU A 84 -2.58 16.87 2.13
C LEU A 84 -1.25 16.14 2.29
N GLY A 85 -0.13 16.84 2.06
CA GLY A 85 1.22 16.25 2.19
C GLY A 85 1.49 15.80 3.62
N THR A 86 1.10 16.62 4.59
CA THR A 86 1.22 16.29 6.02
C THR A 86 0.35 15.09 6.38
N LEU A 87 -0.89 15.04 5.88
CA LEU A 87 -1.81 13.91 6.06
C LEU A 87 -1.24 12.61 5.48
N VAL A 88 -0.71 12.65 4.25
CA VAL A 88 -0.10 11.50 3.57
C VAL A 88 1.14 11.03 4.34
N ALA A 89 1.98 11.96 4.79
CA ALA A 89 3.18 11.62 5.57
C ALA A 89 2.81 10.97 6.92
N ALA A 90 1.82 11.50 7.64
CA ALA A 90 1.33 10.92 8.90
C ALA A 90 0.75 9.52 8.68
N LEU A 91 -0.04 9.32 7.62
CA LEU A 91 -0.56 8.01 7.23
C LEU A 91 0.56 7.03 6.89
N ALA A 92 1.52 7.44 6.06
CA ALA A 92 2.66 6.60 5.68
C ALA A 92 3.50 6.20 6.90
N PHE A 93 3.73 7.13 7.82
CA PHE A 93 4.43 6.86 9.08
C PHE A 93 3.67 5.85 9.95
N GLY A 94 2.35 6.03 10.10
CA GLY A 94 1.50 5.08 10.82
C GLY A 94 1.53 3.68 10.22
N VAL A 95 1.42 3.57 8.89
CA VAL A 95 1.51 2.28 8.18
C VAL A 95 2.89 1.64 8.37
N ALA A 96 3.97 2.42 8.28
CA ALA A 96 5.33 1.93 8.50
C ALA A 96 5.53 1.41 9.92
N LEU A 97 5.03 2.11 10.94
CA LEU A 97 5.09 1.65 12.34
C LEU A 97 4.27 0.38 12.55
N CYS A 98 3.05 0.30 12.01
CA CYS A 98 2.26 -0.93 12.07
C CYS A 98 2.98 -2.09 11.41
N ALA A 99 3.60 -1.87 10.25
CA ALA A 99 4.36 -2.91 9.57
C ALA A 99 5.61 -3.33 10.36
N LEU A 100 6.30 -2.40 11.02
CA LEU A 100 7.42 -2.71 11.91
C LEU A 100 6.97 -3.55 13.11
N VAL A 101 5.84 -3.21 13.75
CA VAL A 101 5.32 -3.97 14.91
C VAL A 101 4.88 -5.38 14.51
N LEU A 102 4.31 -5.54 13.32
CA LEU A 102 3.77 -6.82 12.85
C LEU A 102 4.82 -7.74 12.23
N PHE A 103 5.88 -7.18 11.63
CA PHE A 103 6.83 -7.92 10.79
C PHE A 103 8.32 -7.62 11.07
N GLY A 104 8.64 -6.73 12.01
CA GLY A 104 10.00 -6.47 12.50
C GLY A 104 10.37 -7.43 13.61
#